data_AF-Q49MB9-F1
#
_entry.id   AF-Q49MB9-F1
#
_cell.length_a   1.000
_cell.length_b   1.000
_cell.length_c   1.000
_cell.angle_alpha   90.00
_cell.angle_beta   90.00
_cell.angle_gamma   90.00
#
_symmetry.space_group_name_H-M   'P 1'
#
loop_
_entity.id
_entity.type
_entity.pdbx_description
1 polymer ?
#
loop_
_entity_poly.entity_id
_entity_poly.type
_entity_poly.pdbx_seq_one_letter_code
_entity_poly.pdbx_strand_id
1 'polypeptide(L)'
;FAMDPYYYFQEGWNIFDGFIVSLSLMELGLQDVEGLSVLRSFRLLRVFKLAKSWPTLNMLIKIIGNSVGALGNLTLVLAIIVFIFAVVGMQLFGKSYKECVCK
;
A
#
# COMPACT_ATOMS: atom_id res chain seq x y z
N PHE A 1 13.37 1.74 -31.03
CA PHE A 1 12.83 0.38 -30.82
C PHE A 1 12.04 0.39 -29.54
N ALA A 2 10.71 0.39 -29.63
CA ALA A 2 9.85 0.23 -28.46
C ALA A 2 9.95 -1.24 -28.01
N MET A 3 10.08 -1.48 -26.70
CA MET A 3 10.03 -2.84 -26.16
C MET A 3 8.65 -3.44 -26.39
N ASP A 4 8.59 -4.73 -26.71
CA ASP A 4 7.33 -5.48 -26.75
C ASP A 4 6.60 -5.39 -25.41
N PRO A 5 5.25 -5.31 -25.41
CA PRO A 5 4.45 -5.15 -24.19
C PRO A 5 4.71 -6.27 -23.17
N TYR A 6 5.08 -7.47 -23.63
CA TYR A 6 5.43 -8.58 -22.75
C TYR A 6 6.70 -8.31 -21.91
N TYR A 7 7.73 -7.70 -22.51
CA TYR A 7 8.95 -7.31 -21.80
C TYR A 7 8.73 -6.07 -20.91
N TYR A 8 7.78 -5.19 -21.27
CA TYR A 8 7.41 -4.04 -20.44
C TYR A 8 6.87 -4.45 -19.06
N PHE A 9 6.06 -5.51 -18.99
CA PHE A 9 5.51 -6.02 -17.72
C PHE A 9 6.48 -6.92 -16.93
N GLN A 10 7.65 -7.27 -17.47
CA GLN A 10 8.69 -7.97 -16.70
C GLN A 10 9.54 -7.00 -15.86
N GLU A 11 9.64 -5.74 -16.27
CA GLU A 11 10.41 -4.74 -15.55
C GLU A 11 9.53 -4.09 -14.45
N GLY A 12 9.79 -4.42 -13.18
CA GLY A 12 8.99 -3.93 -12.05
C GLY A 12 8.85 -2.39 -11.97
N TRP A 13 9.85 -1.65 -12.47
CA TRP A 13 9.79 -0.19 -12.57
C TRP A 13 8.77 0.30 -13.61
N ASN A 14 8.57 -0.43 -14.69
CA ASN A 14 7.62 -0.08 -15.75
C ASN A 14 6.18 -0.41 -15.34
N ILE A 15 5.99 -1.50 -14.57
CA ILE A 15 4.71 -1.83 -13.92
C ILE A 15 4.33 -0.74 -12.91
N PHE A 16 5.28 -0.33 -12.06
CA PHE A 16 5.05 0.75 -11.10
C PHE A 16 4.68 2.05 -11.80
N ASP A 17 5.40 2.43 -12.86
CA ASP A 17 5.07 3.62 -13.64
C ASP A 17 3.66 3.55 -14.24
N GLY A 18 3.30 2.40 -14.81
CA GLY A 18 1.95 2.14 -15.35
C GLY A 18 0.86 2.27 -14.29
N PHE A 19 1.07 1.74 -13.09
CA PHE A 19 0.12 1.87 -11.97
C PHE A 19 -0.07 3.33 -11.53
N ILE A 20 1.01 4.11 -11.46
CA ILE A 20 0.92 5.53 -11.13
C ILE A 20 0.17 6.32 -12.20
N VAL A 21 0.39 5.99 -13.49
CA VAL A 21 -0.33 6.59 -14.61
C VAL A 21 -1.81 6.21 -14.60
N SER A 22 -2.16 4.96 -14.32
CA SER A 22 -3.58 4.54 -14.23
C SER A 22 -4.32 5.21 -13.07
N LEU A 23 -3.69 5.30 -11.90
CA LEU A 23 -4.26 6.04 -10.75
C LEU A 23 -4.46 7.53 -11.07
N SER A 24 -3.52 8.11 -11.80
CA SER A 24 -3.59 9.51 -12.25
C SER A 24 -4.76 9.76 -13.21
N LEU A 25 -5.01 8.83 -14.13
CA LEU A 25 -6.16 8.87 -15.03
C LEU A 25 -7.47 8.72 -14.25
N MET A 26 -7.49 7.81 -13.27
CA MET A 26 -8.66 7.58 -12.42
C MET A 26 -8.98 8.82 -11.55
N GLU A 27 -7.96 9.51 -11.03
CA GLU A 27 -8.13 10.78 -10.33
C GLU A 27 -8.77 11.86 -11.23
N LEU A 28 -8.30 11.99 -12.47
CA LEU A 28 -8.87 12.92 -13.44
C LEU A 28 -10.33 12.60 -13.78
N GLY A 29 -10.66 11.31 -13.94
CA GLY A 29 -12.03 10.87 -14.24
C GLY A 29 -13.00 10.99 -13.06
N LEU A 30 -12.49 11.06 -11.82
CA LEU A 30 -13.27 11.13 -10.59
C LEU A 30 -13.12 12.48 -9.87
N GLN A 31 -12.73 13.55 -10.59
CA GLN A 31 -12.49 14.86 -9.97
C GLN A 31 -13.76 15.50 -9.40
N ASP A 32 -14.94 15.11 -9.89
CA ASP A 32 -16.24 15.69 -9.51
C ASP A 32 -16.99 14.92 -8.41
N VAL A 33 -16.42 13.82 -7.87
CA VAL A 33 -17.03 13.09 -6.75
C VAL A 33 -16.48 13.55 -5.40
N GLU A 34 -17.36 14.16 -4.60
CA GLU A 34 -17.06 14.55 -3.21
C GLU A 34 -16.83 13.30 -2.34
N GLY A 35 -15.72 13.28 -1.59
CA GLY A 35 -15.31 12.17 -0.71
C GLY A 35 -13.97 11.52 -1.07
N LEU A 36 -13.45 11.80 -2.26
CA LEU A 36 -12.17 11.22 -2.72
C LEU A 36 -10.95 12.13 -2.46
N SER A 37 -10.92 12.84 -1.33
CA SER A 37 -9.75 13.64 -0.92
C SER A 37 -8.45 12.83 -0.83
N VAL A 38 -8.55 11.51 -0.59
CA VAL A 38 -7.40 10.58 -0.60
C VAL A 38 -6.77 10.47 -1.99
N LEU A 39 -7.53 10.60 -3.08
CA LEU A 39 -6.97 10.56 -4.43
C LEU A 39 -5.97 11.70 -4.68
N ARG A 40 -6.19 12.87 -4.06
CA ARG A 40 -5.26 14.00 -4.13
C ARG A 40 -3.90 13.66 -3.50
N SER A 41 -3.88 12.82 -2.46
CA SER A 41 -2.64 12.32 -1.83
C SER A 41 -1.87 11.35 -2.74
N PHE A 42 -2.53 10.65 -3.68
CA PHE A 42 -1.84 9.78 -4.64
C PHE A 42 -0.93 10.54 -5.60
N ARG A 43 -1.10 11.86 -5.79
CA ARG A 43 -0.13 12.68 -6.52
C ARG A 43 1.27 12.64 -5.91
N LEU A 44 1.37 12.47 -4.58
CA LEU A 44 2.65 12.31 -3.88
C LEU A 44 3.38 11.03 -4.31
N LEU A 45 2.68 9.98 -4.73
CA LEU A 45 3.30 8.76 -5.24
C LEU A 45 4.14 9.03 -6.50
N ARG A 46 3.84 10.07 -7.28
CA ARG A 46 4.64 10.44 -8.46
C ARG A 46 6.05 10.89 -8.07
N VAL A 47 6.27 11.39 -6.86
CA VAL A 47 7.61 11.73 -6.35
C VAL A 47 8.50 10.49 -6.30
N PHE A 48 7.94 9.29 -6.11
CA PHE A 48 8.70 8.05 -6.21
C PHE A 48 9.19 7.75 -7.64
N LYS A 49 8.67 8.38 -8.70
CA LYS A 49 9.30 8.29 -10.03
C LYS A 49 10.72 8.88 -10.01
N LEU A 50 10.99 9.89 -9.17
CA LEU A 50 12.34 10.43 -8.99
C LEU A 50 13.28 9.40 -8.37
N ALA A 51 12.76 8.43 -7.60
CA ALA A 51 13.54 7.32 -7.10
C ALA A 51 14.12 6.42 -8.20
N LYS A 52 13.48 6.34 -9.36
CA LYS A 52 14.03 5.62 -10.53
C LYS A 52 15.30 6.32 -11.04
N SER A 53 15.29 7.65 -11.07
CA SER A 53 16.40 8.47 -11.57
C SER A 53 17.55 8.59 -10.56
N TRP A 54 17.23 8.56 -9.26
CA TRP A 54 18.21 8.70 -8.18
C TRP A 54 18.75 7.34 -7.71
N PRO A 55 20.03 7.01 -7.97
CA PRO A 55 20.58 5.68 -7.68
C PRO A 55 20.56 5.34 -6.18
N THR A 56 20.80 6.33 -5.31
CA THR A 56 20.73 6.16 -3.85
C THR A 56 19.32 5.80 -3.38
N LEU A 57 18.29 6.46 -3.93
CA LEU A 57 16.90 6.22 -3.53
C LEU A 57 16.39 4.86 -4.04
N ASN A 58 16.80 4.46 -5.26
CA ASN A 58 16.54 3.12 -5.80
C ASN A 58 17.17 2.02 -4.90
N MET A 59 18.42 2.24 -4.46
CA MET A 59 19.09 1.32 -3.53
C MET A 59 18.33 1.21 -2.21
N LEU A 60 17.90 2.33 -1.62
CA LEU A 60 17.11 2.34 -0.39
C LEU A 60 15.80 1.53 -0.54
N ILE A 61 15.06 1.73 -1.63
CA ILE A 61 13.81 0.99 -1.90
C ILE A 61 14.08 -0.51 -2.02
N LYS A 62 15.16 -0.91 -2.70
CA LYS A 62 15.56 -2.33 -2.79
C LYS A 62 15.90 -2.92 -1.43
N ILE A 63 16.63 -2.18 -0.58
CA ILE A 63 16.96 -2.63 0.78
C ILE A 63 15.68 -2.80 1.60
N ILE A 64 14.76 -1.83 1.56
CA ILE A 64 13.48 -1.92 2.27
C ILE A 64 12.69 -3.13 1.78
N GLY A 65 12.56 -3.32 0.46
CA GLY A 65 11.86 -4.46 -0.11
C GLY A 65 12.46 -5.80 0.31
N ASN A 66 13.78 -5.92 0.29
CA ASN A 66 14.48 -7.14 0.70
C ASN A 66 14.33 -7.40 2.21
N SER A 67 14.43 -6.36 3.04
CA SER A 67 14.23 -6.45 4.49
C SER A 67 12.79 -6.84 4.84
N VAL A 68 11.79 -6.29 4.15
CA VAL A 68 10.39 -6.67 4.32
C VAL A 68 10.15 -8.12 3.89
N GLY A 69 10.76 -8.57 2.77
CA GLY A 69 10.71 -9.96 2.34
C GLY A 69 11.33 -10.92 3.36
N ALA A 70 12.49 -10.58 3.91
CA ALA A 70 13.18 -11.36 4.94
C ALA A 70 12.38 -11.40 6.27
N LEU A 71 11.72 -10.30 6.63
CA LEU A 71 10.88 -10.19 7.82
C LEU A 71 9.45 -10.70 7.59
N GLY A 72 9.08 -11.06 6.36
CA GLY A 72 7.69 -11.38 5.99
C GLY A 72 7.07 -12.50 6.83
N ASN A 73 7.85 -13.54 7.14
CA ASN A 73 7.39 -14.61 8.02
C ASN A 73 7.14 -14.12 9.46
N LEU A 74 8.04 -13.28 9.99
CA LEU A 74 7.91 -12.67 11.32
C LEU A 74 6.68 -11.76 11.40
N THR A 75 6.47 -10.92 10.40
CA THR A 75 5.31 -10.04 10.30
C THR A 75 4.00 -10.83 10.21
N LEU A 76 3.99 -11.95 9.46
CA LEU A 76 2.82 -12.81 9.33
C LEU A 76 2.45 -13.46 10.68
N VAL A 77 3.43 -13.98 11.40
CA VAL A 77 3.21 -14.55 12.74
C VAL A 77 2.69 -13.47 13.70
N LEU A 78 3.30 -12.28 13.71
CA LEU A 78 2.85 -11.14 14.52
C LEU A 78 1.39 -10.77 14.20
N ALA A 79 1.03 -10.70 12.93
CA ALA A 79 -0.32 -10.39 12.48
C ALA A 79 -1.34 -11.43 12.97
N ILE A 80 -1.01 -12.72 12.94
CA ILE A 80 -1.86 -13.78 13.48
C ILE A 80 -2.05 -13.61 14.99
N ILE A 81 -0.98 -13.34 15.74
CA ILE A 81 -1.05 -13.14 17.20
C ILE A 81 -1.98 -11.96 17.52
N VAL A 82 -1.78 -10.81 16.87
CA VAL A 82 -2.63 -9.62 17.05
C VAL A 82 -4.09 -9.94 16.71
N PHE A 83 -4.33 -10.68 15.63
CA PHE A 83 -5.68 -11.08 15.24
C PHE A 83 -6.36 -11.97 16.28
N ILE A 84 -5.66 -12.98 16.82
CA ILE A 84 -6.20 -13.86 17.87
C ILE A 84 -6.56 -13.04 19.10
N PHE A 85 -5.66 -12.16 19.57
CA PHE A 85 -5.93 -11.31 20.73
C PHE A 85 -7.10 -10.33 20.48
N ALA A 86 -7.22 -9.77 19.28
CA ALA A 86 -8.34 -8.90 18.93
C ALA A 86 -9.67 -9.66 18.97
N VAL A 87 -9.73 -10.88 18.43
CA VAL A 87 -10.93 -11.71 18.44
C VAL A 87 -11.30 -12.14 19.87
N VAL A 88 -10.30 -12.59 20.66
CA VAL A 88 -10.51 -12.98 22.06
C VAL A 88 -10.97 -11.79 22.90
N GLY A 89 -10.34 -10.62 22.73
CA GLY A 89 -10.74 -9.38 23.38
C GLY A 89 -12.18 -8.97 23.04
N MET A 90 -12.58 -9.06 21.77
CA MET A 90 -13.96 -8.82 21.36
C MET A 90 -14.95 -9.83 21.95
N GLN A 91 -14.59 -11.11 22.06
CA GLN A 91 -15.47 -12.12 22.65
C GLN A 91 -15.64 -11.96 24.16
N LEU A 92 -14.56 -11.61 24.87
CA LEU A 92 -14.56 -11.43 26.33
C LEU A 92 -15.19 -10.09 26.75
N PHE A 93 -14.84 -8.99 26.07
CA PHE A 93 -15.23 -7.65 26.49
C PHE A 93 -16.32 -7.02 25.61
N GLY A 94 -16.61 -7.58 24.43
CA GLY A 94 -17.58 -6.99 23.50
C GLY A 94 -19.02 -7.00 24.00
N LYS A 95 -19.40 -7.93 24.90
CA LYS A 95 -20.73 -7.92 25.54
C LYS A 95 -20.80 -6.99 26.74
N SER A 96 -19.83 -7.03 27.66
CA SER A 96 -19.79 -6.13 28.82
C SER A 96 -19.69 -4.65 28.43
N TYR A 97 -18.96 -4.30 27.37
CA TYR A 97 -18.91 -2.91 26.90
C TYR A 97 -20.25 -2.40 26.36
N LYS A 98 -21.09 -3.29 25.79
CA LYS A 98 -22.38 -2.88 25.21
C LYS A 98 -23.47 -2.65 26.27
N GLU A 99 -23.35 -3.34 27.41
CA GLU A 99 -24.29 -3.23 28.54
C GLU A 99 -23.89 -2.12 29.53
N CYS A 100 -22.60 -1.77 29.63
CA CYS A 100 -22.09 -0.68 30.47
C CYS A 100 -22.04 0.71 29.80
N VAL A 101 -22.59 0.87 28.59
CA VAL A 101 -22.90 2.21 28.07
C VAL A 101 -24.29 2.57 28.59
N CYS A 102 -24.34 3.37 29.66
CA CYS A 102 -25.60 3.95 30.16
C CYS A 102 -26.37 4.54 28.98
N LYS A 103 -27.59 4.03 28.77
CA LYS A 103 -28.62 4.72 28.01
C LYS A 103 -29.29 5.74 28.92
#